data_AF-A0A2G9S4R3-F1
#
_entry.id   AF-A0A2G9S4R3-F1
#
_cell.length_a   1.000
_cell.length_b   1.000
_cell.length_c   1.000
_cell.angle_alpha   90.00
_cell.angle_beta   90.00
_cell.angle_gamma   90.00
#
_symmetry.space_group_name_H-M   'P 1'
#
loop_
_entity.id
_entity.type
_entity.pdbx_description
1 polymer ?
#
loop_
_entity_poly.entity_id
_entity_poly.type
_entity_poly.pdbx_seq_one_letter_code
_entity_poly.pdbx_strand_id
1 'polypeptide(L)'
;MLKKHDIDVQSFSDIRPFRVQPARILSHLYAKLGINRAMKLSGRPYRHIGVLGTSKLYTIRNQIFTFTPQFTDQNHFYLALDSKMVVEMLRTELAYLTSCWRMTGRPTVTFPITHYMLNEDGSDIDPAILSTIRKLDDGYFGGARVKQGKLSDFLTTSFFTHLSFLDIDCDEKLFDGDSEGYYSPDNDYEYELAGFQAEPTENDETQDELDQYINQLQQSVASTTHLPPLVANSSNQSAFSALHSTRDILSIMAKSKGLEVPNSSLFLPAKNLSGHRRSLNLLEVPQMHKPQNKEPELNLPRDSHGNVDCQKLVEQLKDCPTLQDQADILYILYVIK
;
A
#
# COMPACT_ATOMS: atom_id res chain seq x y z
N MET A 1 25.66 -13.34 12.78
CA MET A 1 26.15 -13.55 11.40
C MET A 1 26.65 -12.24 10.80
N LEU A 2 25.83 -11.18 10.78
CA LEU A 2 26.21 -9.83 10.29
C LEU A 2 27.54 -9.30 10.85
N LYS A 3 27.81 -9.43 12.16
CA LYS A 3 29.10 -9.06 12.77
C LYS A 3 30.31 -9.81 12.20
N LYS A 4 30.16 -11.04 11.68
CA LYS A 4 31.25 -11.79 11.03
C LYS A 4 31.69 -11.14 9.72
N HIS A 5 30.81 -10.35 9.11
CA HIS A 5 31.04 -9.60 7.87
C HIS A 5 31.41 -8.14 8.11
N ASP A 6 31.76 -7.77 9.36
CA ASP A 6 32.09 -6.40 9.78
C ASP A 6 30.95 -5.39 9.59
N ILE A 7 29.70 -5.86 9.68
CA ILE A 7 28.50 -5.02 9.59
C ILE A 7 28.00 -4.72 11.00
N ASP A 8 28.00 -3.44 11.39
CA ASP A 8 27.41 -2.99 12.65
C ASP A 8 25.87 -3.06 12.56
N VAL A 9 25.26 -3.74 13.52
CA VAL A 9 23.81 -4.00 13.55
C VAL A 9 23.27 -3.92 14.97
N GLN A 10 22.05 -3.45 15.08
CA GLN A 10 21.32 -3.34 16.35
C GLN A 10 20.16 -4.34 16.36
N SER A 11 19.97 -5.04 17.47
CA SER A 11 18.75 -5.80 17.71
C SER A 11 17.61 -4.86 18.13
N PHE A 12 16.37 -5.34 18.08
CA PHE A 12 15.21 -4.59 18.58
C PHE A 12 15.34 -4.22 20.07
N SER A 13 16.14 -4.97 20.85
CA SER A 13 16.43 -4.65 22.25
C SER A 13 17.42 -3.51 22.40
N ASP A 14 18.35 -3.35 21.45
CA ASP A 14 19.44 -2.37 21.52
C ASP A 14 19.01 -0.96 21.10
N ILE A 15 17.89 -0.85 20.40
CA ILE A 15 17.39 0.41 19.83
C ILE A 15 16.41 1.14 20.75
N ARG A 16 16.28 0.79 22.03
CA ARG A 16 15.47 1.61 22.95
C ARG A 16 16.02 3.05 22.97
N PRO A 17 15.18 4.10 22.87
CA PRO A 17 13.73 4.13 23.06
C PRO A 17 12.88 3.96 21.77
N PHE A 18 13.48 3.62 20.63
CA PHE A 18 12.77 3.45 19.36
C PHE A 18 11.88 2.20 19.37
N ARG A 19 10.67 2.34 18.83
CA ARG A 19 9.76 1.22 18.54
C ARG A 19 9.66 1.04 17.04
N VAL A 20 10.11 -0.12 16.57
CA VAL A 20 9.99 -0.49 15.16
C VAL A 20 8.71 -1.30 14.98
N GLN A 21 7.88 -0.88 14.03
CA GLN A 21 6.61 -1.54 13.74
C GLN A 21 6.45 -1.75 12.22
N PRO A 22 5.71 -2.76 11.75
CA PRO A 22 5.41 -2.90 10.33
C PRO A 22 4.48 -1.79 9.80
N ALA A 23 4.56 -1.48 8.50
CA ALA A 23 3.73 -0.44 7.84
C ALA A 23 2.21 -0.60 8.06
N ARG A 24 1.72 -1.83 8.19
CA ARG A 24 0.29 -2.10 8.47
C ARG A 24 -0.18 -1.50 9.79
N ILE A 25 0.68 -1.51 10.82
CA ILE A 25 0.34 -0.92 12.13
C ILE A 25 0.09 0.57 11.96
N LEU A 26 0.96 1.27 11.23
CA LEU A 26 0.77 2.68 10.91
C LEU A 26 -0.54 2.93 10.17
N SER A 27 -0.93 2.03 9.26
CA SER A 27 -2.18 2.14 8.50
C SER A 27 -3.41 2.03 9.42
N HIS A 28 -3.39 1.11 10.39
CA HIS A 28 -4.42 1.00 11.43
C HIS A 28 -4.44 2.22 12.36
N LEU A 29 -3.28 2.72 12.77
CA LEU A 29 -3.19 3.93 13.60
C LEU A 29 -3.82 5.12 12.88
N TYR A 30 -3.50 5.33 11.60
CA TYR A 30 -4.12 6.41 10.82
C TYR A 30 -5.60 6.20 10.53
N ALA A 31 -6.14 4.98 10.60
CA ALA A 31 -7.58 4.77 10.48
C ALA A 31 -8.34 5.37 11.68
N LYS A 32 -7.69 5.45 12.85
CA LYS A 32 -8.25 6.10 14.04
C LYS A 32 -8.33 7.62 13.93
N LEU A 33 -7.65 8.22 12.95
CA LEU A 33 -7.70 9.65 12.72
C LEU A 33 -9.11 10.09 12.31
N GLY A 34 -9.69 11.02 13.06
CA GLY A 34 -11.01 11.60 12.76
C GLY A 34 -12.20 10.76 13.23
N ILE A 35 -11.98 9.75 14.08
CA ILE A 35 -13.06 9.11 14.81
C ILE A 35 -13.75 10.16 15.69
N ASN A 36 -15.08 10.16 15.66
CA ASN A 36 -15.91 10.94 16.56
C ASN A 36 -17.27 10.25 16.71
N ARG A 37 -17.50 9.56 17.83
CA ARG A 37 -18.73 8.80 18.09
C ARG A 37 -19.93 9.72 18.21
N ALA A 38 -19.78 10.91 18.80
CA ALA A 38 -20.85 11.89 18.92
C ALA A 38 -21.39 12.36 17.55
N MET A 39 -20.52 12.46 16.54
CA MET A 39 -20.87 12.82 15.16
C MET A 39 -21.05 11.62 14.24
N LYS A 40 -20.95 10.38 14.76
CA LYS A 40 -20.99 9.14 13.96
C LYS A 40 -19.94 9.08 12.86
N LEU A 41 -18.76 9.66 13.10
CA LEU A 41 -17.61 9.56 12.21
C LEU A 41 -16.76 8.35 12.61
N SER A 42 -16.58 7.42 11.68
CA SER A 42 -15.78 6.20 11.86
C SER A 42 -14.27 6.39 11.65
N GLY A 43 -13.84 7.62 11.34
CA GLY A 43 -12.46 7.95 11.07
C GLY A 43 -12.06 7.84 9.59
N ARG A 44 -10.75 7.79 9.35
CA ARG A 44 -10.18 7.70 8.02
C ARG A 44 -10.34 6.27 7.50
N PRO A 45 -10.79 6.06 6.25
CA PRO A 45 -10.78 4.74 5.63
C PRO A 45 -9.38 4.11 5.68
N TYR A 46 -9.33 2.79 5.94
CA TYR A 46 -8.08 2.05 5.94
C TYR A 46 -7.41 2.17 4.57
N ARG A 47 -6.15 2.59 4.57
CA ARG A 47 -5.32 2.66 3.36
C ARG A 47 -3.89 2.36 3.72
N HIS A 48 -3.24 1.53 2.91
CA HIS A 48 -1.82 1.27 3.04
C HIS A 48 -1.01 2.56 2.93
N ILE A 49 -0.03 2.67 3.82
CA ILE A 49 0.88 3.80 3.86
C ILE A 49 2.17 3.39 3.16
N GLY A 50 2.39 4.00 2.00
CA GLY A 50 3.58 3.76 1.20
C GLY A 50 4.85 4.37 1.79
N VAL A 51 5.96 4.22 1.05
CA VAL A 51 7.31 4.54 1.52
C VAL A 51 7.50 5.99 2.00
N LEU A 52 6.80 6.97 1.41
CA LEU A 52 6.86 8.37 1.87
C LEU A 52 6.34 8.52 3.31
N GLY A 53 5.36 7.71 3.71
CA GLY A 53 4.83 7.70 5.06
C GLY A 53 5.70 6.88 6.00
N THR A 54 6.14 5.68 5.60
CA THR A 54 6.94 4.82 6.49
C THR A 54 8.36 5.34 6.72
N SER A 55 8.89 6.17 5.82
CA SER A 55 10.25 6.74 5.93
C SER A 55 10.36 7.98 6.84
N LYS A 56 9.53 8.04 7.88
CA LYS A 56 9.46 9.14 8.86
C LYS A 56 9.67 8.58 10.26
N LEU A 57 10.17 9.43 11.15
CA LEU A 57 10.08 9.16 12.59
C LEU A 57 8.76 9.74 13.11
N TYR A 58 8.08 8.97 13.94
CA TYR A 58 6.78 9.29 14.50
C TYR A 58 6.91 9.48 16.01
N THR A 59 6.35 10.56 16.54
CA THR A 59 6.17 10.71 17.99
C THR A 59 4.74 10.34 18.34
N ILE A 60 4.56 9.42 19.28
CA ILE A 60 3.26 8.95 19.77
C ILE A 60 3.39 8.75 21.28
N ARG A 61 2.57 9.41 22.11
CA ARG A 61 2.64 9.31 23.59
C ARG A 61 4.08 9.44 24.14
N ASN A 62 4.83 10.42 23.61
CA ASN A 62 6.23 10.70 23.96
C ASN A 62 7.23 9.55 23.65
N GLN A 63 6.83 8.56 22.84
CA GLN A 63 7.69 7.49 22.34
C GLN A 63 7.99 7.71 20.84
N ILE A 64 9.17 7.28 20.39
CA ILE A 64 9.57 7.40 18.99
C ILE A 64 9.30 6.09 18.27
N PHE A 65 8.48 6.13 17.24
CA PHE A 65 8.19 5.03 16.35
C PHE A 65 8.88 5.22 15.01
N THR A 66 9.30 4.11 14.43
CA THR A 66 9.70 4.01 13.02
C THR A 66 8.97 2.82 12.41
N PHE A 67 8.63 2.92 11.13
CA PHE A 67 7.85 1.90 10.46
C PHE A 67 8.65 1.27 9.31
N THR A 68 8.68 -0.06 9.27
CA THR A 68 9.36 -0.76 8.18
C THR A 68 8.56 -0.60 6.89
N PRO A 69 9.21 -0.50 5.72
CA PRO A 69 8.51 -0.44 4.44
C PRO A 69 7.59 -1.64 4.20
N GLN A 70 6.51 -1.42 3.46
CA GLN A 70 5.49 -2.46 3.21
C GLN A 70 6.06 -3.70 2.52
N PHE A 71 7.05 -3.55 1.64
CA PHE A 71 7.67 -4.68 0.94
C PHE A 71 8.46 -5.63 1.85
N THR A 72 8.71 -5.23 3.10
CA THR A 72 9.37 -6.07 4.11
C THR A 72 8.37 -6.90 4.94
N ASP A 73 7.06 -6.65 4.78
CA ASP A 73 6.03 -7.34 5.56
C ASP A 73 5.64 -8.68 4.91
N GLN A 74 6.25 -9.74 5.42
CA GLN A 74 6.04 -11.11 4.95
C GLN A 74 4.64 -11.64 5.19
N ASN A 75 3.91 -11.09 6.17
CA ASN A 75 2.55 -11.51 6.45
C ASN A 75 1.56 -11.04 5.39
N HIS A 76 1.94 -10.00 4.63
CA HIS A 76 1.08 -9.39 3.63
C HIS A 76 1.61 -9.60 2.21
N PHE A 77 2.91 -9.84 2.05
CA PHE A 77 3.53 -9.91 0.74
C PHE A 77 4.53 -11.07 0.62
N TYR A 78 4.14 -12.12 -0.12
CA TYR A 78 4.97 -13.31 -0.32
C TYR A 78 6.33 -13.00 -0.95
N LEU A 79 6.42 -11.98 -1.82
CA LEU A 79 7.71 -11.62 -2.43
C LEU A 79 8.73 -11.09 -1.41
N ALA A 80 8.30 -10.74 -0.19
CA ALA A 80 9.21 -10.41 0.90
C ALA A 80 10.05 -11.60 1.39
N LEU A 81 9.77 -12.81 0.88
CA LEU A 81 10.55 -14.03 1.10
C LEU A 81 11.66 -14.23 0.06
N ASP A 82 11.65 -13.49 -1.05
CA ASP A 82 12.71 -13.54 -2.07
C ASP A 82 13.71 -12.41 -1.87
N SER A 83 14.91 -12.75 -1.40
CA SER A 83 16.01 -11.81 -1.18
C SER A 83 16.31 -10.91 -2.38
N LYS A 84 16.25 -11.42 -3.61
CA LYS A 84 16.53 -10.61 -4.81
C LYS A 84 15.41 -9.62 -5.08
N MET A 85 14.16 -10.05 -4.89
CA MET A 85 13.01 -9.15 -5.04
C MET A 85 13.03 -8.04 -3.99
N VAL A 86 13.32 -8.39 -2.73
CA VAL A 86 13.47 -7.42 -1.63
C VAL A 86 14.54 -6.38 -1.97
N VAL A 87 15.68 -6.79 -2.51
CA VAL A 87 16.76 -5.87 -2.92
C VAL A 87 16.31 -4.91 -4.04
N GLU A 88 15.61 -5.42 -5.06
CA GLU A 88 15.11 -4.59 -6.16
C GLU A 88 13.99 -3.64 -5.71
N MET A 89 13.15 -4.06 -4.77
CA MET A 89 12.13 -3.20 -4.17
C MET A 89 12.77 -2.10 -3.32
N LEU A 90 13.76 -2.44 -2.49
CA LEU A 90 14.52 -1.44 -1.73
C LEU A 90 15.18 -0.41 -2.67
N ARG A 91 15.77 -0.88 -3.77
CA ARG A 91 16.38 -0.02 -4.80
C ARG A 91 15.35 0.96 -5.38
N THR A 92 14.19 0.44 -5.78
CA THR A 92 13.11 1.22 -6.38
C THR A 92 12.52 2.24 -5.40
N GLU A 93 12.32 1.83 -4.15
CA GLU A 93 11.78 2.71 -3.11
C GLU A 93 12.75 3.84 -2.73
N LEU A 94 14.05 3.58 -2.63
CA LEU A 94 15.05 4.62 -2.38
C LEU A 94 15.14 5.63 -3.53
N ALA A 95 15.03 5.17 -4.79
CA ALA A 95 14.94 6.04 -5.95
C ALA A 95 13.69 6.94 -5.90
N TYR A 96 12.55 6.35 -5.53
CA TYR A 96 11.29 7.07 -5.37
C TYR A 96 11.35 8.10 -4.25
N LEU A 97 11.87 7.73 -3.08
CA LEU A 97 12.09 8.68 -1.98
C LEU A 97 12.95 9.86 -2.42
N THR A 98 14.07 9.60 -3.10
CA THR A 98 14.97 10.67 -3.56
C THR A 98 14.28 11.63 -4.53
N SER A 99 13.42 11.12 -5.42
CA SER A 99 12.74 11.94 -6.42
C SER A 99 11.49 12.67 -5.88
N CYS A 100 10.76 12.06 -4.94
CA CYS A 100 9.46 12.54 -4.48
C CYS A 100 9.47 13.16 -3.07
N TRP A 101 10.55 13.04 -2.30
CA TRP A 101 10.60 13.65 -0.97
C TRP A 101 10.63 15.17 -1.06
N ARG A 102 9.69 15.84 -0.38
CA ARG A 102 9.53 17.30 -0.37
C ARG A 102 9.44 17.90 1.04
N MET A 103 9.69 17.07 2.06
CA MET A 103 9.51 17.44 3.46
C MET A 103 10.85 17.86 4.08
N THR A 104 10.82 18.77 5.06
CA THR A 104 12.05 19.27 5.72
C THR A 104 12.65 18.22 6.65
N GLY A 105 13.86 17.79 6.35
CA GLY A 105 14.50 16.66 7.04
C GLY A 105 14.66 15.48 6.09
N ARG A 106 15.57 14.56 6.42
CA ARG A 106 15.93 13.43 5.56
C ARG A 106 14.94 12.28 5.76
N PRO A 107 14.53 11.59 4.67
CA PRO A 107 13.78 10.34 4.80
C PRO A 107 14.63 9.31 5.56
N THR A 108 14.01 8.60 6.49
CA THR A 108 14.69 7.58 7.33
C THR A 108 14.01 6.24 7.11
N VAL A 109 14.70 5.33 6.42
CA VAL A 109 14.19 3.99 6.11
C VAL A 109 14.73 2.99 7.14
N THR A 110 13.85 2.25 7.80
CA THR A 110 14.23 1.13 8.67
C THR A 110 14.08 -0.18 7.92
N PHE A 111 15.20 -0.85 7.63
CA PHE A 111 15.25 -2.10 6.87
C PHE A 111 15.67 -3.27 7.77
N PRO A 112 14.73 -4.11 8.25
CA PRO A 112 15.06 -5.23 9.12
C PRO A 112 15.67 -6.40 8.33
N ILE A 113 16.74 -7.00 8.86
CA ILE A 113 17.27 -8.26 8.36
C ILE A 113 16.58 -9.42 9.10
N THR A 114 15.88 -10.27 8.35
CA THR A 114 15.13 -11.41 8.90
C THR A 114 15.79 -12.75 8.55
N HIS A 115 15.31 -13.86 9.13
CA HIS A 115 15.86 -15.18 8.88
C HIS A 115 15.64 -15.68 7.44
N TYR A 116 14.66 -15.15 6.72
CA TYR A 116 14.43 -15.44 5.29
C TYR A 116 15.47 -14.79 4.35
N MET A 117 16.26 -13.85 4.87
CA MET A 117 17.38 -13.23 4.15
C MET A 117 18.70 -13.97 4.37
N LEU A 118 18.64 -15.19 4.90
CA LEU A 118 19.77 -16.10 5.05
C LEU A 118 19.81 -17.06 3.85
N ASN A 119 20.96 -17.70 3.65
CA ASN A 119 21.13 -18.79 2.68
C ASN A 119 20.18 -19.96 2.98
N GLU A 120 19.98 -20.84 2.00
CA GLU A 120 19.12 -22.04 2.12
C GLU A 120 19.45 -22.89 3.36
N ASP A 121 20.73 -23.02 3.70
CA ASP A 121 21.20 -23.77 4.88
C ASP A 121 21.12 -22.98 6.20
N GLY A 122 20.70 -21.72 6.16
CA GLY A 122 20.66 -20.81 7.31
C GLY A 122 22.04 -20.49 7.92
N SER A 123 23.12 -20.85 7.25
CA SER A 123 24.50 -20.77 7.77
C SER A 123 25.11 -19.38 7.70
N ASP A 124 24.68 -18.57 6.73
CA ASP A 124 25.13 -17.21 6.50
C ASP A 124 24.05 -16.36 5.79
N ILE A 125 24.31 -15.07 5.62
CA ILE A 125 23.42 -14.12 4.94
C ILE A 125 23.42 -14.38 3.43
N ASP A 126 22.25 -14.21 2.79
CA ASP A 126 22.12 -14.26 1.34
C ASP A 126 23.10 -13.27 0.66
N PRO A 127 23.90 -13.71 -0.33
CA PRO A 127 24.88 -12.85 -1.02
C PRO A 127 24.28 -11.59 -1.65
N ALA A 128 23.03 -11.63 -2.12
CA ALA A 128 22.34 -10.46 -2.66
C ALA A 128 22.08 -9.42 -1.56
N ILE A 129 21.68 -9.87 -0.37
CA ILE A 129 21.47 -8.99 0.79
C ILE A 129 22.81 -8.45 1.29
N LEU A 130 23.82 -9.31 1.43
CA LEU A 130 25.15 -8.92 1.89
C LEU A 130 25.80 -7.88 0.97
N SER A 131 25.74 -8.11 -0.35
CA SER A 131 26.28 -7.16 -1.33
C SER A 131 25.50 -5.84 -1.35
N THR A 132 24.20 -5.87 -1.07
CA THR A 132 23.36 -4.67 -0.96
C THR A 132 23.74 -3.85 0.27
N ILE A 133 23.93 -4.48 1.43
CA ILE A 133 24.37 -3.78 2.65
C ILE A 133 25.71 -3.09 2.43
N ARG A 134 26.69 -3.77 1.78
CA ARG A 134 27.98 -3.15 1.45
C ARG A 134 27.83 -1.94 0.52
N LYS A 135 26.96 -2.03 -0.49
CA LYS A 135 26.68 -0.89 -1.39
C LYS A 135 25.98 0.27 -0.68
N LEU A 136 25.15 -0.02 0.33
CA LEU A 136 24.53 1.04 1.14
C LEU A 136 25.60 1.75 1.99
N ASP A 137 26.60 1.02 2.48
CA ASP A 137 27.74 1.58 3.22
C ASP A 137 28.63 2.49 2.33
N ASP A 138 28.79 2.15 1.04
CA ASP A 138 29.46 3.01 0.05
C ASP A 138 28.78 4.39 -0.16
N GLY A 139 27.56 4.57 0.37
CA GLY A 139 26.86 5.86 0.39
C GLY A 139 26.02 6.16 -0.85
N TYR A 140 25.88 5.21 -1.77
CA TYR A 140 25.03 5.35 -2.96
C TYR A 140 24.38 4.05 -3.39
N PHE A 141 23.06 4.04 -3.47
CA PHE A 141 22.31 2.86 -3.91
C PHE A 141 21.04 3.26 -4.66
N GLY A 142 20.78 2.59 -5.79
CA GLY A 142 19.52 2.77 -6.52
C GLY A 142 19.24 4.18 -7.04
N GLY A 143 20.25 5.02 -7.27
CA GLY A 143 20.01 6.42 -7.66
C GLY A 143 19.93 7.39 -6.49
N ALA A 144 19.99 6.89 -5.25
CA ALA A 144 19.89 7.65 -4.03
C ALA A 144 21.26 7.76 -3.35
N ARG A 145 21.60 8.96 -2.86
CA ARG A 145 22.66 9.11 -1.85
C ARG A 145 22.10 8.66 -0.51
N VAL A 146 22.75 7.66 0.08
CA VAL A 146 22.30 7.03 1.32
C VAL A 146 23.37 7.19 2.39
N LYS A 147 22.96 7.10 3.65
CA LYS A 147 23.86 6.99 4.79
C LYS A 147 23.32 5.88 5.68
N GLN A 148 24.11 4.82 5.88
CA GLN A 148 23.80 3.77 6.85
C GLN A 148 24.31 4.19 8.24
N GLY A 149 23.64 3.72 9.30
CA GLY A 149 23.97 4.08 10.68
C GLY A 149 22.89 3.65 11.66
N LYS A 150 23.08 3.97 12.93
CA LYS A 150 22.11 3.67 13.99
C LYS A 150 20.95 4.66 13.92
N LEU A 151 19.76 4.25 14.37
CA LEU A 151 18.59 5.15 14.41
C LEU A 151 18.87 6.42 15.23
N SER A 152 19.65 6.30 16.31
CA SER A 152 20.10 7.42 17.14
C SER A 152 20.87 8.48 16.36
N ASP A 153 21.65 8.06 15.36
CA ASP A 153 22.55 8.94 14.61
C ASP A 153 21.79 9.86 13.66
N PHE A 154 20.53 9.53 13.37
CA PHE A 154 19.70 10.25 12.41
C PHE A 154 18.69 11.20 13.06
N LEU A 155 18.43 11.08 14.37
CA LEU A 155 17.45 11.88 15.12
C LEU A 155 17.46 13.38 14.81
N THR A 156 18.64 13.99 14.65
CA THR A 156 18.72 15.45 14.43
C THR A 156 18.46 15.88 12.98
N THR A 157 18.54 14.95 12.03
CA THR A 157 18.44 15.23 10.58
C THR A 157 17.20 14.64 9.94
N SER A 158 16.55 13.67 10.59
CA SER A 158 15.34 13.00 10.12
C SER A 158 14.12 13.90 10.17
N PHE A 159 13.13 13.61 9.34
CA PHE A 159 11.80 14.21 9.47
C PHE A 159 11.02 13.54 10.61
N PHE A 160 10.33 14.36 11.41
CA PHE A 160 9.43 13.93 12.49
C PHE A 160 7.99 14.35 12.22
N THR A 161 7.05 13.48 12.57
CA THR A 161 5.63 13.83 12.69
C THR A 161 5.08 13.36 14.02
N HIS A 162 4.23 14.17 14.63
CA HIS A 162 3.54 13.81 15.87
C HIS A 162 2.13 13.30 15.54
N LEU A 163 1.73 12.16 16.08
CA LEU A 163 0.37 11.64 15.96
C LEU A 163 -0.44 11.99 17.21
N SER A 164 -0.71 13.29 17.39
CA SER A 164 -1.38 13.81 18.60
C SER A 164 -2.77 13.26 18.85
N PHE A 165 -3.48 12.81 17.81
CA PHE A 165 -4.81 12.21 17.94
C PHE A 165 -4.78 10.85 18.65
N LEU A 166 -3.60 10.30 18.97
CA LEU A 166 -3.43 9.09 19.76
C LEU A 166 -3.03 9.40 21.21
N ASP A 167 -2.82 10.67 21.59
CA ASP A 167 -2.42 11.04 22.94
C ASP A 167 -3.55 10.74 23.95
N ILE A 168 -3.17 10.47 25.21
CA ILE A 168 -4.07 9.96 26.28
C ILE A 168 -5.21 10.95 26.59
N ASP A 169 -4.97 12.25 26.37
CA ASP A 169 -5.91 13.33 26.68
C ASP A 169 -7.06 13.48 25.66
N CYS A 170 -7.18 12.58 24.68
CA CYS A 170 -8.34 12.54 23.80
C CYS A 170 -9.49 11.85 24.54
N ASP A 171 -10.52 12.62 24.94
CA ASP A 171 -11.69 12.20 25.75
C ASP A 171 -12.47 10.96 25.24
N GLU A 172 -12.16 10.46 24.05
CA GLU A 172 -12.80 9.29 23.45
C GLU A 172 -11.89 8.06 23.53
N LYS A 173 -12.39 6.97 24.13
CA LYS A 173 -11.70 5.67 24.11
C LYS A 173 -11.60 5.15 22.67
N LEU A 174 -10.48 5.45 22.00
CA LEU A 174 -10.21 5.12 20.59
C LEU A 174 -10.16 3.61 20.32
N PHE A 175 -9.91 2.83 21.36
CA PHE A 175 -9.63 1.40 21.29
C PHE A 175 -10.68 0.52 21.99
N ASP A 176 -11.71 1.09 22.65
CA ASP A 176 -12.78 0.30 23.28
C ASP A 176 -13.69 -0.36 22.24
N GLY A 177 -13.90 -1.67 22.42
CA GLY A 177 -14.36 -2.66 21.44
C GLY A 177 -15.84 -2.66 21.06
N ASP A 178 -16.31 -1.59 20.43
CA ASP A 178 -17.48 -1.68 19.54
C ASP A 178 -16.99 -1.70 18.09
N SER A 179 -16.54 -2.87 17.65
CA SER A 179 -16.29 -3.17 16.24
C SER A 179 -17.63 -3.37 15.52
N GLU A 180 -18.39 -2.29 15.35
CA GLU A 180 -19.40 -2.22 14.29
C GLU A 180 -18.64 -2.26 12.96
N GLY A 181 -18.70 -3.40 12.28
CA GLY A 181 -17.97 -3.65 11.03
C GLY A 181 -18.35 -2.65 9.95
N TYR A 182 -17.50 -1.66 9.71
CA TYR A 182 -17.63 -0.76 8.57
C TYR A 182 -16.93 -1.37 7.36
N TYR A 183 -17.72 -2.09 6.56
CA TYR A 183 -17.32 -2.59 5.25
C TYR A 183 -16.86 -1.44 4.35
N SER A 184 -15.59 -1.47 3.93
CA SER A 184 -15.10 -0.69 2.80
C SER A 184 -15.18 -1.59 1.55
N PRO A 185 -16.01 -1.27 0.54
CA PRO A 185 -16.26 -2.17 -0.60
C PRO A 185 -15.06 -2.43 -1.53
N ASP A 186 -13.96 -1.67 -1.38
CA ASP A 186 -12.87 -1.63 -2.37
C ASP A 186 -11.64 -2.48 -2.00
N ASN A 187 -11.66 -3.25 -0.90
CA ASN A 187 -10.53 -4.09 -0.47
C ASN A 187 -10.93 -5.57 -0.38
N ASP A 188 -10.64 -6.35 -1.42
CA ASP A 188 -10.85 -7.80 -1.49
C ASP A 188 -9.93 -8.62 -0.56
N TYR A 189 -9.17 -7.97 0.33
CA TYR A 189 -8.20 -8.61 1.24
C TYR A 189 -8.62 -8.57 2.72
N GLU A 190 -9.80 -8.03 3.05
CA GLU A 190 -10.26 -7.85 4.44
C GLU A 190 -11.53 -8.68 4.72
N TYR A 191 -11.46 -10.00 4.56
CA TYR A 191 -12.62 -10.87 4.76
C TYR A 191 -12.77 -11.43 6.18
N GLU A 192 -11.82 -11.26 7.10
CA GLU A 192 -11.83 -12.07 8.34
C GLU A 192 -11.53 -11.34 9.66
N LEU A 193 -11.50 -10.00 9.70
CA LEU A 193 -11.34 -9.29 10.99
C LEU A 193 -12.67 -9.07 11.76
N ALA A 194 -13.82 -9.41 11.17
CA ALA A 194 -15.14 -9.10 11.72
C ALA A 194 -15.75 -10.19 12.64
N GLY A 195 -14.99 -11.19 13.06
CA GLY A 195 -15.56 -12.43 13.63
C GLY A 195 -15.18 -12.84 15.06
N PHE A 196 -14.31 -12.12 15.78
CA PHE A 196 -13.83 -12.59 17.08
C PHE A 196 -14.42 -11.79 18.24
N GLN A 197 -15.46 -12.37 18.87
CA GLN A 197 -15.85 -12.02 20.23
C GLN A 197 -14.75 -12.47 21.19
N ALA A 198 -14.06 -11.53 21.82
CA ALA A 198 -13.18 -11.82 22.95
C ALA A 198 -14.02 -11.78 24.24
N GLU A 199 -14.07 -12.91 24.95
CA GLU A 199 -14.47 -12.96 26.35
C GLU A 199 -13.54 -12.04 27.17
N PRO A 200 -14.08 -11.22 28.10
CA PRO A 200 -13.26 -10.31 28.88
C PRO A 200 -12.42 -11.14 29.86
N THR A 201 -11.11 -11.19 29.62
CA THR A 201 -10.16 -11.64 30.63
C THR A 201 -9.83 -10.42 31.49
N GLU A 202 -10.42 -10.37 32.69
CA GLU A 202 -9.92 -9.51 33.76
C GLU A 202 -8.44 -9.85 33.99
N ASN A 203 -7.51 -8.93 33.69
CA ASN A 203 -6.22 -8.77 34.38
C ASN A 203 -5.40 -7.56 33.91
N ASP A 204 -4.88 -6.84 34.92
CA ASP A 204 -3.84 -5.79 34.98
C ASP A 204 -4.08 -4.40 34.36
N GLU A 205 -4.45 -3.47 35.24
CA GLU A 205 -4.56 -2.00 35.07
C GLU A 205 -3.22 -1.26 34.80
N THR A 206 -2.25 -1.86 34.09
CA THR A 206 -0.94 -1.20 33.87
C THR A 206 -0.42 -1.17 32.44
N GLN A 207 -1.08 -1.84 31.49
CA GLN A 207 -0.61 -1.84 30.10
C GLN A 207 -1.34 -0.78 29.26
N ASP A 208 -0.60 0.18 28.74
CA ASP A 208 -1.05 1.25 27.84
C ASP A 208 -2.01 0.71 26.76
N GLU A 209 -3.20 1.30 26.62
CA GLU A 209 -4.22 0.88 25.62
C GLU A 209 -3.67 0.81 24.19
N LEU A 210 -2.77 1.74 23.83
CA LEU A 210 -2.13 1.74 22.52
C LEU A 210 -1.24 0.50 22.35
N ASP A 211 -0.56 0.07 23.42
CA ASP A 211 0.27 -1.13 23.40
C ASP A 211 -0.57 -2.38 23.30
N GLN A 212 -1.69 -2.44 24.01
CA GLN A 212 -2.65 -3.54 23.87
C GLN A 212 -3.17 -3.64 22.44
N TYR A 213 -3.56 -2.51 21.84
CA TYR A 213 -4.05 -2.46 20.46
C TYR A 213 -2.98 -2.92 19.44
N ILE A 214 -1.74 -2.41 19.57
CA ILE A 214 -0.64 -2.82 18.69
C ILE A 214 -0.35 -4.32 18.85
N ASN A 215 -0.33 -4.83 20.09
CA ASN A 215 -0.10 -6.25 20.34
C ASN A 215 -1.22 -7.12 19.77
N GLN A 216 -2.49 -6.70 19.89
CA GLN A 216 -3.63 -7.40 19.29
C GLN A 216 -3.49 -7.48 17.76
N LEU A 217 -3.14 -6.35 17.11
CA LEU A 217 -2.88 -6.31 15.67
C LEU A 217 -1.69 -7.17 15.25
N GLN A 218 -0.72 -7.41 16.13
CA GLN A 218 0.40 -8.30 15.85
C GLN A 218 0.01 -9.77 16.00
N GLN A 219 -0.80 -10.11 17.01
CA GLN A 219 -1.24 -11.47 17.29
C GLN A 219 -2.26 -11.99 16.28
N SER A 220 -3.20 -11.15 15.81
CA SER A 220 -4.23 -11.56 14.84
C SER A 220 -3.65 -12.15 13.55
N VAL A 221 -2.46 -11.68 13.16
CA VAL A 221 -1.75 -12.11 11.96
C VAL A 221 -1.05 -13.47 12.15
N ALA A 222 -0.62 -13.79 13.38
CA ALA A 222 0.02 -15.08 13.67
C ALA A 222 -0.98 -16.25 13.60
N SER A 223 -2.28 -15.98 13.79
CA SER A 223 -3.35 -16.98 13.73
C SER A 223 -3.92 -17.24 12.34
N THR A 224 -3.73 -16.36 11.36
CA THR A 224 -4.38 -16.45 10.03
C THR A 224 -3.47 -16.93 8.91
N THR A 225 -2.24 -17.39 9.20
CA THR A 225 -1.35 -17.98 8.20
C THR A 225 -1.80 -19.40 7.82
N HIS A 226 -2.95 -19.53 7.16
CA HIS A 226 -3.33 -20.74 6.46
C HIS A 226 -2.92 -20.60 4.99
N LEU A 227 -1.72 -21.09 4.66
CA LEU A 227 -1.49 -21.56 3.30
C LEU A 227 -2.56 -22.64 3.05
N PRO A 228 -3.35 -22.57 1.97
CA PRO A 228 -4.31 -23.61 1.67
C PRO A 228 -3.56 -24.94 1.58
N PRO A 229 -4.08 -26.02 2.18
CA PRO A 229 -3.41 -27.32 2.15
C PRO A 229 -3.19 -27.72 0.69
N LEU A 230 -1.96 -28.14 0.38
CA LEU A 230 -1.62 -28.75 -0.91
C LEU A 230 -2.32 -30.11 -0.99
N VAL A 231 -3.58 -30.09 -1.40
CA VAL A 231 -4.33 -31.31 -1.68
C VAL A 231 -3.74 -31.88 -2.97
N ALA A 232 -2.96 -32.95 -2.84
CA ALA A 232 -2.49 -33.77 -3.95
C ALA A 232 -3.65 -34.62 -4.51
N ASN A 233 -4.72 -33.99 -5.00
CA ASN A 233 -5.75 -34.66 -5.75
C ASN A 233 -5.57 -34.30 -7.23
N SER A 234 -5.18 -35.30 -8.00
CA SER A 234 -4.85 -35.27 -9.42
C SER A 234 -6.04 -34.97 -10.36
N SER A 235 -7.02 -34.18 -9.94
CA SER A 235 -8.17 -33.84 -10.80
C SER A 235 -8.81 -32.47 -10.58
N ASN A 236 -8.38 -31.65 -9.62
CA ASN A 236 -8.91 -30.30 -9.47
C ASN A 236 -7.77 -29.28 -9.35
N GLN A 237 -7.59 -28.46 -10.39
CA GLN A 237 -6.68 -27.33 -10.37
C GLN A 237 -7.18 -26.31 -9.35
N SER A 238 -6.62 -26.33 -8.13
CA SER A 238 -6.73 -25.21 -7.21
C SER A 238 -6.04 -24.01 -7.84
N ALA A 239 -6.83 -23.19 -8.54
CA ALA A 239 -6.37 -21.93 -9.10
C ALA A 239 -6.07 -21.00 -7.92
N PHE A 240 -4.78 -20.72 -7.70
CA PHE A 240 -4.37 -19.56 -6.92
C PHE A 240 -5.07 -18.33 -7.50
N SER A 241 -5.97 -17.72 -6.74
CA SER A 241 -6.47 -16.38 -7.03
C SER A 241 -5.39 -15.38 -6.62
N ALA A 242 -4.32 -15.31 -7.42
CA ALA A 242 -3.56 -14.09 -7.51
C ALA A 242 -4.24 -13.26 -8.60
N LEU A 243 -4.99 -12.23 -8.19
CA LEU A 243 -5.58 -11.28 -9.11
C LEU A 243 -4.44 -10.62 -9.92
N HIS A 244 -4.28 -11.18 -11.12
CA HIS A 244 -3.62 -10.73 -12.33
C HIS A 244 -2.08 -10.60 -12.34
N SER A 245 -1.39 -10.08 -11.32
CA SER A 245 0.05 -9.78 -11.50
C SER A 245 0.95 -11.02 -11.66
N THR A 246 0.88 -12.00 -10.75
CA THR A 246 1.79 -13.15 -10.80
C THR A 246 1.37 -14.21 -11.82
N ARG A 247 0.06 -14.38 -12.06
CA ARG A 247 -0.46 -15.26 -13.12
C ARG A 247 -0.01 -14.81 -14.50
N ASP A 248 0.00 -13.50 -14.75
CA ASP A 248 0.41 -12.92 -16.03
C ASP A 248 1.93 -13.04 -16.23
N ILE A 249 2.73 -12.79 -15.18
CA ILE A 249 4.18 -12.98 -15.20
C ILE A 249 4.55 -14.43 -15.51
N LEU A 250 3.88 -15.39 -14.85
CA LEU A 250 4.12 -16.82 -15.07
C LEU A 250 3.65 -17.29 -16.45
N SER A 251 2.54 -16.76 -16.97
CA SER A 251 2.07 -17.05 -18.33
C SER A 251 3.04 -16.54 -19.41
N ILE A 252 3.57 -15.33 -19.24
CA ILE A 252 4.57 -14.75 -20.14
C ILE A 252 5.87 -15.57 -20.10
N MET A 253 6.34 -15.93 -18.91
CA MET A 253 7.53 -16.78 -18.73
C MET A 253 7.35 -18.18 -19.33
N ALA A 254 6.18 -18.80 -19.16
CA ALA A 254 5.88 -20.10 -19.75
C ALA A 254 5.90 -20.04 -21.29
N LYS A 255 5.31 -18.99 -21.89
CA LYS A 255 5.36 -18.75 -23.34
C LYS A 255 6.78 -18.52 -23.84
N SER A 256 7.61 -17.80 -23.09
CA SER A 256 9.03 -17.58 -23.44
C SER A 256 9.87 -18.87 -23.46
N LYS A 257 9.43 -19.91 -22.74
CA LYS A 257 10.05 -21.23 -22.70
C LYS A 257 9.38 -22.26 -23.61
N GLY A 258 8.44 -21.83 -24.46
CA GLY A 258 7.76 -22.70 -25.44
C GLY A 258 6.72 -23.65 -24.84
N LEU A 259 6.24 -23.40 -23.61
CA LEU A 259 5.20 -24.20 -22.97
C LEU A 259 3.82 -23.62 -23.28
N GLU A 260 2.94 -24.43 -23.88
CA GLU A 260 1.54 -24.06 -24.12
C GLU A 260 0.71 -24.21 -22.84
N VAL A 261 0.36 -23.07 -22.23
CA VAL A 261 -0.61 -23.00 -21.13
C VAL A 261 -1.98 -22.68 -21.73
N PRO A 262 -3.08 -23.36 -21.34
CA PRO A 262 -4.42 -23.08 -21.88
C PRO A 262 -4.77 -21.60 -21.71
N ASN A 263 -5.04 -20.94 -22.84
CA ASN A 263 -5.43 -19.53 -22.87
C ASN A 263 -6.80 -19.36 -22.20
N SER A 264 -6.82 -18.88 -20.96
CA SER A 264 -7.99 -18.13 -20.47
C SER A 264 -7.99 -16.80 -21.21
N SER A 265 -9.05 -16.54 -21.98
CA SER A 265 -9.23 -15.39 -22.86
C SER A 265 -8.58 -14.11 -22.34
N LEU A 266 -7.52 -13.69 -23.04
CA LEU A 266 -7.00 -12.33 -23.01
C LEU A 266 -8.08 -11.41 -23.60
N PHE A 267 -8.91 -10.80 -22.77
CA PHE A 267 -9.58 -9.56 -23.16
C PHE A 267 -8.63 -8.41 -22.83
N LEU A 268 -7.67 -8.20 -23.72
CA LEU A 268 -7.12 -6.87 -23.90
C LEU A 268 -8.18 -6.07 -24.67
N PRO A 269 -8.59 -4.87 -24.24
CA PRO A 269 -9.32 -3.95 -25.08
C PRO A 269 -8.38 -3.43 -26.18
N ALA A 270 -8.00 -4.30 -27.11
CA ALA A 270 -7.23 -3.97 -28.30
C ALA A 270 -8.19 -3.62 -29.45
N LYS A 271 -9.07 -2.65 -29.21
CA LYS A 271 -9.74 -1.89 -30.27
C LYS A 271 -9.78 -0.44 -29.84
N ASN A 272 -8.69 0.25 -30.14
CA ASN A 272 -8.62 1.64 -30.59
C ASN A 272 -7.18 2.15 -30.44
N LEU A 273 -6.24 1.55 -31.19
CA LEU A 273 -5.07 2.30 -31.63
C LEU A 273 -5.53 3.20 -32.78
N SER A 274 -6.18 4.32 -32.44
CA SER A 274 -6.44 5.41 -33.39
C SER A 274 -5.56 6.62 -33.03
N GLY A 275 -4.39 6.67 -33.67
CA GLY A 275 -3.82 7.85 -34.34
C GLY A 275 -3.67 9.22 -33.66
N HIS A 276 -3.96 9.44 -32.38
CA HIS A 276 -3.78 10.77 -31.74
C HIS A 276 -3.13 10.66 -30.36
N ARG A 277 -1.80 10.49 -30.31
CA ARG A 277 -1.03 10.97 -29.16
C ARG A 277 -0.88 12.49 -29.30
N ARG A 278 -1.62 13.27 -28.52
CA ARG A 278 -1.18 14.62 -28.13
C ARG A 278 -0.40 14.47 -26.83
N SER A 279 0.86 14.88 -26.85
CA SER A 279 1.72 14.99 -25.67
C SER A 279 1.08 15.93 -24.64
N LEU A 280 0.94 15.49 -23.39
CA LEU A 280 0.60 16.33 -22.27
C LEU A 280 1.83 17.18 -21.89
N ASN A 281 1.98 18.34 -22.53
CA ASN A 281 2.91 19.37 -22.08
C ASN A 281 2.16 20.26 -21.08
N LEU A 282 2.50 20.13 -19.80
CA LEU A 282 2.05 20.99 -18.71
C LEU A 282 3.00 22.18 -18.58
N LEU A 283 2.78 23.21 -19.39
CA LEU A 283 3.19 24.61 -19.16
C LEU A 283 2.42 25.50 -20.16
N GLU A 284 1.52 26.37 -19.67
CA GLU A 284 0.92 27.46 -20.46
C GLU A 284 2.00 28.49 -20.86
N VAL A 285 1.93 29.22 -21.98
CA VAL A 285 1.13 30.43 -22.34
C VAL A 285 1.64 30.87 -23.78
N PRO A 286 1.08 31.81 -24.59
CA PRO A 286 -0.28 32.16 -25.07
C PRO A 286 -0.49 32.10 -26.63
N GLN A 287 -1.78 31.96 -27.02
CA GLN A 287 -2.50 32.45 -28.22
C GLN A 287 -2.17 32.10 -29.70
N MET A 288 -3.31 31.86 -30.40
CA MET A 288 -3.65 31.95 -31.83
C MET A 288 -3.17 30.87 -32.81
N HIS A 289 -4.13 30.04 -33.28
CA HIS A 289 -4.52 29.89 -34.70
C HIS A 289 -5.71 28.90 -34.81
N LYS A 290 -6.84 29.32 -35.42
CA LYS A 290 -7.88 28.41 -35.94
C LYS A 290 -7.32 27.69 -37.18
N PRO A 291 -7.66 26.40 -37.39
CA PRO A 291 -8.65 26.13 -38.45
C PRO A 291 -9.66 25.02 -38.10
N GLN A 292 -10.78 25.09 -38.82
CA GLN A 292 -11.97 24.25 -38.81
C GLN A 292 -11.67 22.79 -39.19
N ASN A 293 -12.24 21.82 -38.47
CA ASN A 293 -13.29 20.93 -39.01
C ASN A 293 -13.69 19.78 -38.07
N LYS A 294 -15.01 19.64 -37.93
CA LYS A 294 -15.83 18.47 -37.53
C LYS A 294 -15.64 17.93 -36.11
N GLU A 295 -16.38 18.52 -35.18
CA GLU A 295 -16.78 17.88 -33.93
C GLU A 295 -17.59 16.59 -34.23
N PRO A 296 -17.39 15.50 -33.48
CA PRO A 296 -18.32 14.37 -33.52
C PRO A 296 -19.61 14.81 -32.82
N GLU A 297 -20.70 14.90 -33.57
CA GLU A 297 -22.03 15.17 -33.00
C GLU A 297 -22.41 14.02 -32.05
N LEU A 298 -22.33 14.29 -30.74
CA LEU A 298 -22.99 13.48 -29.72
C LEU A 298 -24.50 13.61 -29.97
N ASN A 299 -25.11 12.54 -30.49
CA ASN A 299 -26.55 12.47 -30.71
C ASN A 299 -27.27 12.34 -29.37
N LEU A 300 -27.34 13.45 -28.63
CA LEU A 300 -28.06 13.57 -27.37
C LEU A 300 -29.57 13.51 -27.62
N PRO A 301 -30.34 12.75 -26.82
CA PRO A 301 -31.80 12.75 -26.92
C PRO A 301 -32.33 14.15 -26.63
N ARG A 302 -33.23 14.63 -27.49
CA ARG A 302 -33.84 15.96 -27.38
C ARG A 302 -35.35 15.86 -27.19
N ASP A 303 -35.89 16.80 -26.42
CA ASP A 303 -37.32 16.94 -26.18
C ASP A 303 -38.02 17.62 -27.37
N SER A 304 -39.35 17.76 -27.30
CA SER A 304 -40.17 18.42 -28.33
C SER A 304 -39.85 19.92 -28.52
N HIS A 305 -39.02 20.49 -27.65
CA HIS A 305 -38.57 21.89 -27.71
C HIS A 305 -37.12 22.02 -28.20
N GLY A 306 -36.47 20.91 -28.54
CA GLY A 306 -35.10 20.87 -29.06
C GLY A 306 -34.01 20.98 -27.99
N ASN A 307 -34.38 20.94 -26.70
CA ASN A 307 -33.46 20.90 -25.58
C ASN A 307 -33.12 19.45 -25.23
N VAL A 308 -32.06 19.24 -24.46
CA VAL A 308 -31.64 17.90 -24.04
C VAL A 308 -32.70 17.30 -23.11
N ASP A 309 -33.24 16.14 -23.48
CA ASP A 309 -34.25 15.43 -22.72
C ASP A 309 -33.60 14.73 -21.51
N CYS A 310 -33.64 15.43 -20.37
CA CYS A 310 -33.01 14.97 -19.13
C CYS A 310 -33.65 13.68 -18.61
N GLN A 311 -34.95 13.46 -18.86
CA GLN A 311 -35.63 12.25 -18.39
C GLN A 311 -35.17 11.03 -19.19
N LYS A 312 -35.03 11.19 -20.51
CA LYS A 312 -34.52 10.14 -21.40
C LYS A 312 -33.03 9.85 -21.21
N LEU A 313 -32.22 10.86 -20.87
CA LEU A 313 -30.82 10.67 -20.46
C LEU A 313 -30.68 9.86 -19.16
N VAL A 314 -31.56 10.10 -18.19
CA VAL A 314 -31.56 9.34 -16.93
C VAL A 314 -32.01 7.90 -17.14
N GLU A 315 -32.91 7.64 -18.09
CA GLU A 315 -33.25 6.27 -18.50
C GLU A 315 -32.06 5.57 -19.18
N GLN A 316 -31.28 6.27 -20.01
CA GLN A 316 -30.08 5.73 -20.65
C GLN A 316 -28.99 5.32 -19.66
N LEU A 317 -28.92 5.92 -18.46
CA LEU A 317 -28.00 5.46 -17.40
C LEU A 317 -28.23 4.00 -17.00
N LYS A 318 -29.47 3.49 -17.11
CA LYS A 318 -29.80 2.11 -16.76
C LYS A 318 -29.34 1.10 -17.81
N ASP A 319 -29.23 1.55 -19.05
CA ASP A 319 -28.90 0.71 -20.21
C ASP A 319 -27.43 0.85 -20.66
N CYS A 320 -26.65 1.74 -20.01
CA CYS A 320 -25.24 1.99 -20.34
C CYS A 320 -24.32 0.85 -19.83
N PRO A 321 -23.56 0.18 -20.73
CA PRO A 321 -22.70 -0.94 -20.34
C PRO A 321 -21.33 -0.50 -19.77
N THR A 322 -20.96 0.78 -19.87
CA THR A 322 -19.65 1.28 -19.42
C THR A 322 -19.78 2.43 -18.42
N LEU A 323 -18.87 2.45 -17.43
CA LEU A 323 -18.81 3.49 -16.40
C LEU A 323 -18.43 4.87 -16.96
N GLN A 324 -17.70 4.92 -18.07
CA GLN A 324 -17.32 6.17 -18.73
C GLN A 324 -18.55 6.86 -19.33
N ASP A 325 -19.40 6.10 -20.03
CA ASP A 325 -20.64 6.64 -20.61
C ASP A 325 -21.60 7.14 -19.50
N GLN A 326 -21.66 6.43 -18.37
CA GLN A 326 -22.44 6.86 -17.21
C GLN A 326 -21.90 8.16 -16.59
N ALA A 327 -20.58 8.29 -16.47
CA ALA A 327 -19.94 9.51 -15.97
C ALA A 327 -20.16 10.70 -16.91
N ASP A 328 -20.11 10.49 -18.22
CA ASP A 328 -20.34 11.52 -19.22
C ASP A 328 -21.81 12.00 -19.22
N ILE A 329 -22.78 11.08 -19.09
CA ILE A 329 -24.20 11.42 -18.94
C ILE A 329 -24.45 12.21 -17.65
N LEU A 330 -23.86 11.78 -16.53
CA LEU A 330 -23.97 12.49 -15.24
C LEU A 330 -23.34 13.88 -15.30
N TYR A 331 -22.21 14.02 -16.00
CA TYR A 331 -21.55 15.30 -16.21
C TYR A 331 -22.43 16.25 -17.06
N ILE A 332 -23.06 15.75 -18.12
CA ILE A 332 -23.98 16.53 -18.95
C ILE A 332 -25.21 16.97 -18.14
N LEU A 333 -25.79 16.08 -17.33
CA LEU A 333 -26.90 16.42 -16.44
C LEU A 333 -26.50 17.45 -15.36
N TYR A 334 -25.26 17.40 -14.88
CA TYR A 334 -24.72 18.38 -13.95
C TYR A 334 -24.52 19.76 -14.59
N VAL A 335 -24.03 19.81 -15.83
CA VAL A 335 -23.75 21.06 -16.55
C VAL A 335 -25.02 21.75 -17.06
N ILE A 336 -26.09 20.99 -17.34
CA ILE A 336 -27.38 21.52 -17.82
C ILE A 336 -28.25 22.09 -16.66
N LYS A 337 -27.89 21.82 -15.41
CA LYS A 337 -28.60 22.27 -14.20
C LYS A 337 -28.25 23.70 -13.81
#